data_AF-A0A9X9SHP4-F1
#
_entry.id   AF-A0A9X9SHP4-F1
#
_cell.length_a   1.000
_cell.length_b   1.000
_cell.length_c   1.000
_cell.angle_alpha   90.00
_cell.angle_beta   90.00
_cell.angle_gamma   90.00
#
_symmetry.space_group_name_H-M   'P 1'
#
loop_
_entity.id
_entity.type
_entity.pdbx_description
1 polymer ?
#
loop_
_entity_poly.entity_id
_entity_poly.type
_entity_poly.pdbx_seq_one_letter_code
_entity_poly.pdbx_strand_id
1 'polypeptide(L)' 'MKYSKDVLIEEKIVGREFSVGILDHEALPIIELIPKQGFYNYENKYQEGATEEIVSANIDNQLCIKIIDVII' A
#
# COMPACT_ATOMS: atom_id res chain seq x y z
N MET A 1 3.85 4.59 26.69
CA MET A 1 2.94 3.56 26.15
C MET A 1 1.53 4.14 26.00
N LYS A 2 1.31 5.09 25.07
CA LYS A 2 0.02 5.80 24.92
C LYS A 2 -1.05 4.98 24.18
N TYR A 3 -0.64 3.99 23.37
CA TYR A 3 -1.52 3.21 22.50
C TYR A 3 -1.43 1.69 22.71
N SER A 4 -0.24 1.17 23.02
CA SER A 4 -0.01 -0.24 23.36
C SER A 4 1.11 -0.37 24.38
N LYS A 5 1.15 -1.52 25.07
CA LYS A 5 2.25 -1.91 25.95
C LYS A 5 3.46 -2.44 25.18
N ASP A 6 3.20 -3.01 24.00
CA ASP A 6 4.22 -3.54 23.10
C ASP A 6 4.45 -2.59 21.93
N VAL A 7 5.68 -2.57 21.40
CA VAL A 7 6.08 -1.78 20.24
C VAL A 7 6.76 -2.67 19.20
N LEU A 8 6.47 -2.43 17.93
CA LEU A 8 7.11 -3.09 16.80
C LEU A 8 8.12 -2.12 16.17
N ILE A 9 9.31 -2.63 15.87
CA ILE A 9 10.38 -1.88 15.19
C ILE A 9 10.76 -2.70 13.96
N GLU A 10 10.71 -2.07 12.79
CA GLU A 10 11.03 -2.69 11.51
C GLU A 10 12.06 -1.84 10.76
N GLU A 11 12.80 -2.50 9.85
CA GLU A 11 13.67 -1.78 8.92
C GLU A 11 12.82 -0.98 7.94
N LYS A 12 13.18 0.30 7.76
CA LYS A 12 12.49 1.17 6.80
C LYS A 12 12.95 0.84 5.37
N ILE A 13 12.05 0.27 4.58
CA ILE A 13 12.23 0.10 3.14
C ILE A 13 11.73 1.35 2.41
N VAL A 14 12.57 1.94 1.55
CA VAL A 14 12.20 3.08 0.71
C VAL A 14 11.84 2.57 -0.68
N GLY A 15 10.60 2.80 -1.11
CA GLY A 15 10.11 2.29 -2.38
C GLY A 15 8.67 2.72 -2.69
N ARG A 16 8.05 2.00 -3.63
CA ARG A 16 6.66 2.18 -4.04
C ARG A 16 5.74 1.43 -3.08
N GLU A 17 4.57 1.99 -2.78
CA GLU A 17 3.57 1.38 -1.91
C GLU A 17 2.36 0.92 -2.73
N PHE A 18 1.88 -0.30 -2.46
CA PHE A 18 0.76 -0.91 -3.18
C PHE A 18 -0.26 -1.45 -2.18
N SER A 19 -1.53 -1.39 -2.56
CA SER A 19 -2.65 -1.99 -1.83
C SER A 19 -3.49 -2.85 -2.76
N VAL A 20 -3.88 -4.03 -2.28
CA VAL A 20 -4.70 -4.99 -3.03
C VAL A 20 -5.79 -5.51 -2.10
N GLY A 21 -7.04 -5.34 -2.50
CA GLY A 21 -8.18 -5.92 -1.78
C GLY A 21 -8.41 -7.37 -2.22
N ILE A 22 -8.94 -8.20 -1.33
CA ILE A 22 -9.40 -9.56 -1.66
C ILE A 22 -10.89 -9.64 -1.35
N LEU A 23 -11.67 -10.15 -2.29
CA LEU A 23 -13.11 -10.39 -2.15
C LEU A 23 -13.44 -11.77 -2.74
N ASP A 24 -14.10 -12.63 -1.97
CA ASP A 24 -14.48 -13.99 -2.40
C ASP A 24 -13.34 -14.81 -3.03
N HIS A 25 -12.14 -14.75 -2.43
CA HIS A 25 -10.91 -15.38 -2.92
C HIS A 25 -10.35 -14.83 -4.23
N GLU A 26 -10.88 -13.71 -4.72
CA GLU A 26 -10.37 -13.01 -5.89
C GLU A 26 -9.63 -11.73 -5.47
N ALA A 27 -8.44 -11.51 -6.04
CA ALA A 27 -7.71 -10.26 -5.88
C ALA A 27 -8.36 -9.15 -6.73
N LEU A 28 -8.69 -8.03 -6.08
CA LEU A 28 -9.13 -6.80 -6.73
C LEU A 28 -7.94 -6.09 -7.42
N PRO A 29 -8.19 -5.10 -8.30
CA PRO A 29 -7.13 -4.37 -8.97
C PRO A 29 -6.11 -3.79 -7.99
N ILE A 30 -4.83 -3.94 -8.32
CA ILE A 30 -3.72 -3.37 -7.54
C ILE A 30 -3.78 -1.85 -7.63
N ILE A 31 -3.77 -1.20 -6.47
CA ILE A 31 -3.74 0.25 -6.31
C ILE A 31 -2.32 0.66 -5.92
N GLU A 32 -1.74 1.60 -6.66
CA GLU A 32 -0.49 2.24 -6.26
C GLU A 32 -0.80 3.51 -5.47
N LEU A 33 -0.20 3.63 -4.29
CA LEU A 33 -0.35 4.79 -3.41
C LEU A 33 0.91 5.67 -3.53
N ILE A 34 0.72 6.92 -3.95
CA ILE A 34 1.82 7.88 -4.14
C ILE A 34 1.56 9.10 -3.24
N PRO A 35 2.02 9.08 -1.98
CA PRO A 35 1.95 10.23 -1.09
C PRO A 35 2.77 11.39 -1.66
N LYS A 36 2.22 12.61 -1.67
CA LYS A 36 2.92 13.79 -2.19
C LYS A 36 4.10 14.22 -1.31
N GLN A 37 4.07 13.86 -0.03
CA GLN A 37 5.12 14.18 0.93
C GLN A 37 5.31 13.03 1.92
N GLY A 38 6.56 12.65 2.21
CA GLY A 38 6.83 11.64 3.24
C GLY A 38 6.37 10.23 2.84
N PHE A 39 5.61 9.56 3.71
CA PHE A 39 5.10 8.20 3.55
C PHE A 39 3.59 8.17 3.83
N TYR A 40 2.89 7.06 3.57
CA TYR A 40 1.43 6.98 3.73
C TYR A 40 1.02 6.97 5.22
N ASN A 41 0.98 8.17 5.80
CA ASN A 41 0.61 8.45 7.18
C ASN A 41 -0.86 8.92 7.27
N TYR A 42 -1.31 9.27 8.47
CA TYR A 42 -2.69 9.70 8.70
C TYR A 42 -3.10 10.91 7.82
N GLU A 43 -2.25 11.92 7.73
CA GLU A 43 -2.53 13.12 6.92
C GLU A 43 -2.65 12.75 5.44
N ASN A 44 -1.68 12.01 4.91
CA ASN A 44 -1.67 11.58 3.52
C ASN A 44 -2.83 10.65 3.16
N LYS A 45 -3.41 9.96 4.15
CA LYS A 45 -4.57 9.08 3.97
C LYS A 45 -5.90 9.84 3.89
N TYR A 46 -6.08 10.90 4.66
CA TYR A 46 -7.39 11.55 4.84
C TYR A 46 -7.48 12.95 4.26
N GLN A 47 -6.34 13.60 4.00
CA GLN A 47 -6.35 14.93 3.40
C GLN A 47 -6.51 14.82 1.89
N GLU A 48 -7.52 15.53 1.36
CA GLU A 48 -7.83 15.51 -0.05
C GLU A 48 -6.62 15.92 -0.89
N GLY A 49 -6.29 15.08 -1.88
CA GLY A 49 -5.16 15.31 -2.76
C GLY A 49 -3.79 15.16 -2.12
N ALA A 50 -3.67 14.64 -0.90
CA ALA A 50 -2.37 14.39 -0.26
C ALA A 50 -1.70 13.09 -0.77
N THR A 51 -2.47 12.15 -1.28
CA THR A 51 -1.99 10.94 -1.97
C THR A 51 -2.67 10.82 -3.33
N GLU A 52 -1.89 10.47 -4.35
CA GLU A 52 -2.43 10.04 -5.64
C GLU A 52 -2.62 8.52 -5.60
N GLU A 53 -3.80 8.06 -6.03
CA GLU A 53 -4.17 6.65 -6.05
C GLU A 53 -4.35 6.22 -7.50
N ILE A 54 -3.44 5.39 -8.00
CA ILE A 54 -3.50 4.88 -9.37
C ILE A 54 -4.13 3.49 -9.34
N VAL A 55 -5.37 3.40 -9.83
CA VAL A 55 -6.09 2.13 -10.00
C VAL A 55 -5.55 1.42 -11.24
N SER A 56 -5.21 0.14 -11.10
CA SER A 56 -4.44 -0.61 -12.10
C SER A 56 -3.02 -0.06 -12.22
N ALA A 57 -2.27 -0.22 -11.12
CA ALA A 57 -0.88 0.23 -10.98
C ALA A 57 -0.04 -0.01 -12.24
N ASN A 58 0.79 0.97 -12.60
CA ASN A 58 1.69 0.85 -13.76
C ASN A 58 2.90 -0.01 -13.39
N ILE A 59 2.73 -1.32 -13.47
CA ILE A 59 3.74 -2.33 -13.17
C ILE A 59 3.78 -3.39 -14.28
N ASP A 60 4.92 -4.05 -14.43
CA ASP A 60 5.02 -5.15 -15.37
C ASP A 60 4.18 -6.37 -14.91
N ASN A 61 3.82 -7.22 -15.86
CA ASN A 61 3.01 -8.40 -15.59
C ASN A 61 3.67 -9.38 -14.61
N GLN A 62 5.00 -9.48 -14.58
CA GLN A 62 5.68 -10.39 -13.66
C GLN A 62 5.53 -9.93 -12.21
N LEU A 63 5.64 -8.62 -11.97
CA LEU A 63 5.42 -8.03 -10.66
C LEU A 63 3.96 -8.14 -10.22
N CYS A 64 3.01 -7.91 -11.14
CA CYS A 64 1.59 -8.09 -10.87
C CYS A 64 1.28 -9.53 -10.39
N ILE A 65 1.79 -10.53 -11.11
CA ILE A 65 1.64 -11.96 -10.73
C ILE A 65 2.24 -12.22 -9.35
N LYS A 66 3.46 -11.73 -9.09
CA LYS A 66 4.12 -11.92 -7.78
C LYS A 66 3.33 -11.30 -6.63
N ILE A 67 2.74 -10.13 -6.82
CA ILE A 67 1.93 -9.48 -5.78
C ILE A 67 0.69 -10.34 -5.48
N ILE A 68 0.01 -10.84 -6.51
CA ILE A 68 -1.17 -11.69 -6.36
C ILE A 68 -0.82 -13.03 -5.67
N ASP A 69 0.32 -13.62 -6.01
CA ASP A 69 0.80 -14.91 -5.46
C ASP A 69 1.22 -14.80 -3.98
N VAL A 70 1.60 -13.62 -3.50
CA VAL A 70 1.95 -13.40 -2.09
C VAL A 70 0.71 -13.26 -1.20
N ILE A 71 -0.42 -12.82 -1.77
CA ILE A 71 -1.62 -12.46 -0.99
C ILE A 71 -2.73 -13.52 -1.04
N ILE A 72 -2.71 -14.45 -2.00
CA ILE A 72 -3.62 -15.60 -2.11
C ILE A 72 -2.90 -16.85 -1.64
#